data_AF-A0AAE0CW53-F1
#
_entry.id   AF-A0AAE0CW53-F1
#
_cell.length_a   1.000
_cell.length_b   1.000
_cell.length_c   1.000
_cell.angle_alpha   90.00
_cell.angle_beta   90.00
_cell.angle_gamma   90.00
#
_symmetry.space_group_name_H-M   'P 1'
#
loop_
_entity.id
_entity.type
_entity.pdbx_description
1 polymer ?
#
loop_
_entity_poly.entity_id
_entity_poly.type
_entity_poly.pdbx_seq_one_letter_code
_entity_poly.pdbx_strand_id
1 'polypeptide(L)'
;MVDELLNGSLRILDVSSIAKDILLQTKECAQELSSVLHRRRSDEISSEVKKYLTSRKAIKKTIKKSLKGMVNKCSSRISEEHESVTKLREVEAITLAVFESLFSLISGPTCTSSKLSGWSLVSKLMQSKRIACEEEESDMNEFVKVDAALIAHKTSISDSIIQVLKGLESNIQELEDGLESLSRHLIKSRVSLLNILNN
;
A
#
# COMPACT_ATOMS: atom_id res chain seq x y z
N MET A 1 17.00 13.18 22.26
CA MET A 1 17.08 11.71 22.35
C MET A 1 15.70 11.08 22.59
N VAL A 2 15.12 11.22 23.79
CA VAL A 2 13.85 10.57 24.15
C VAL A 2 12.63 11.09 23.40
N ASP A 3 12.43 12.42 23.36
CA ASP A 3 11.32 13.04 22.62
C ASP A 3 11.36 12.67 21.14
N GLU A 4 12.57 12.49 20.60
CA GLU A 4 12.77 12.14 19.21
C GLU A 4 12.42 10.66 18.95
N LEU A 5 12.64 9.77 19.92
CA LEU A 5 12.19 8.37 19.86
C LEU A 5 10.66 8.27 19.99
N LEU A 6 10.07 9.04 20.90
CA LEU A 6 8.61 9.15 21.01
C LEU A 6 8.01 9.75 19.73
N ASN A 7 8.63 10.78 19.15
CA ASN A 7 8.21 11.33 17.86
C ASN A 7 8.34 10.29 16.74
N GLY A 8 9.39 9.47 16.76
CA GLY A 8 9.58 8.35 15.82
C GLY A 8 8.44 7.33 15.90
N SER A 9 8.15 6.81 17.09
CA SER A 9 7.03 5.88 17.31
C SER A 9 5.68 6.46 16.88
N LEU A 10 5.45 7.77 17.11
CA LEU A 10 4.23 8.45 16.69
C LEU A 10 4.11 8.50 15.17
N ARG A 11 5.21 8.78 14.45
CA ARG A 11 5.22 8.74 12.98
C ARG A 11 4.82 7.37 12.44
N ILE A 12 5.32 6.29 13.06
CA ILE A 12 4.97 4.93 12.64
C ILE A 12 3.47 4.67 12.89
N LEU A 13 2.93 5.12 14.02
CA LEU A 13 1.50 5.01 14.31
C LEU A 13 0.63 5.81 13.32
N ASP A 14 1.05 7.02 12.96
CA ASP A 14 0.34 7.83 11.95
C ASP A 14 0.29 7.09 10.60
N VAL A 15 1.43 6.57 10.14
CA VAL A 15 1.53 5.78 8.90
C VAL A 15 0.70 4.51 8.99
N SER A 16 0.74 3.83 10.14
CA SER A 16 -0.06 2.64 10.41
C SER A 16 -1.56 2.93 10.33
N SER A 17 -2.02 4.06 10.83
CA SER A 17 -3.43 4.47 10.73
C SER A 17 -3.83 4.67 9.28
N ILE A 18 -3.01 5.40 8.50
CA ILE A 18 -3.28 5.63 7.08
C ILE A 18 -3.34 4.32 6.29
N ALA A 19 -2.44 3.36 6.59
CA ALA A 19 -2.45 2.05 5.96
C ALA A 19 -3.73 1.25 6.28
N LYS A 20 -4.23 1.31 7.52
CA LYS A 20 -5.51 0.69 7.90
C LYS A 20 -6.66 1.29 7.13
N ASP A 21 -6.75 2.62 7.07
CA ASP A 21 -7.83 3.32 6.37
C ASP A 21 -7.84 2.98 4.86
N ILE A 22 -6.66 2.87 4.25
CA ILE A 22 -6.51 2.47 2.84
C ILE A 22 -7.00 1.04 2.60
N LEU A 23 -6.60 0.11 3.45
CA LEU A 23 -6.99 -1.30 3.33
C LEU A 23 -8.49 -1.47 3.52
N LEU A 24 -9.04 -0.84 4.57
CA LEU A 24 -10.48 -0.83 4.85
C LEU A 24 -11.28 -0.28 3.67
N GLN A 25 -10.89 0.90 3.16
CA GLN A 25 -11.58 1.51 2.01
C GLN A 25 -11.48 0.64 0.76
N THR A 26 -10.35 -0.03 0.53
CA THR A 26 -10.20 -0.94 -0.62
C THR A 26 -11.11 -2.17 -0.47
N LYS A 27 -11.18 -2.73 0.74
CA LYS A 27 -12.01 -3.88 1.08
C LYS A 27 -13.49 -3.60 0.88
N GLU A 28 -13.98 -2.48 1.41
CA GLU A 28 -15.38 -2.05 1.27
C GLU A 28 -15.76 -1.90 -0.21
N CYS A 29 -14.94 -1.20 -1.00
CA CYS A 29 -15.18 -1.06 -2.44
C CYS A 29 -15.12 -2.41 -3.19
N ALA A 30 -14.23 -3.33 -2.80
CA ALA A 30 -14.14 -4.66 -3.40
C ALA A 30 -15.40 -5.50 -3.09
N GLN A 31 -15.88 -5.45 -1.85
CA GLN A 31 -17.06 -6.17 -1.39
C GLN A 31 -18.36 -5.64 -2.04
N GLU A 32 -18.51 -4.31 -2.15
CA GLU A 32 -19.62 -3.70 -2.87
C GLU A 32 -19.65 -4.15 -4.34
N LEU A 33 -18.49 -4.12 -5.00
CA LEU A 33 -18.36 -4.59 -6.38
C LEU A 33 -18.66 -6.09 -6.51
N SER A 34 -18.09 -6.92 -5.63
CA SER A 34 -18.30 -8.37 -5.59
C SER A 34 -19.79 -8.71 -5.40
N SER A 35 -20.48 -8.00 -4.51
CA SER A 35 -21.92 -8.14 -4.26
C SER A 35 -22.77 -7.82 -5.50
N VAL A 36 -22.46 -6.72 -6.18
CA VAL A 36 -23.16 -6.31 -7.41
C VAL A 36 -22.92 -7.33 -8.54
N LEU A 37 -21.69 -7.83 -8.68
CA LEU A 37 -21.35 -8.87 -9.65
C LEU A 37 -22.08 -10.19 -9.37
N HIS A 38 -22.13 -10.64 -8.10
CA HIS A 38 -22.84 -11.85 -7.70
C HIS A 38 -24.35 -11.77 -7.96
N ARG A 39 -24.94 -10.60 -7.76
CA ARG A 39 -26.37 -10.36 -7.99
C ARG A 39 -26.71 -10.19 -9.48
N ARG A 40 -25.72 -10.18 -10.38
CA ARG A 40 -25.85 -10.05 -11.85
C ARG A 40 -26.68 -8.82 -12.28
N ARG A 41 -26.57 -7.71 -11.55
CA ARG A 41 -27.26 -6.44 -11.89
C ARG A 41 -26.47 -5.64 -12.92
N SER A 42 -26.70 -5.95 -14.21
CA SER A 42 -25.95 -5.37 -15.33
C SER A 42 -25.96 -3.84 -15.38
N ASP A 43 -27.05 -3.22 -14.92
CA ASP A 43 -27.24 -1.77 -14.84
C ASP A 43 -26.41 -1.11 -13.73
N GLU A 44 -26.22 -1.79 -12.59
CA GLU A 44 -25.44 -1.29 -11.45
C GLU A 44 -23.91 -1.49 -11.63
N ILE A 45 -23.49 -2.55 -12.32
CA ILE A 45 -22.07 -2.94 -12.47
C ILE A 45 -21.19 -1.80 -12.98
N SER A 46 -21.60 -1.13 -14.06
CA SER A 46 -20.80 -0.05 -14.65
C SER A 46 -20.56 1.09 -13.66
N SER A 47 -21.58 1.42 -12.86
CA SER A 47 -21.48 2.46 -11.84
C SER A 47 -20.55 2.04 -10.69
N GLU A 48 -20.60 0.78 -10.28
CA GLU A 48 -19.79 0.25 -9.17
C GLU A 48 -18.33 0.09 -9.57
N VAL A 49 -18.05 -0.39 -10.79
CA VAL A 49 -16.70 -0.39 -11.38
C VAL A 49 -16.13 1.03 -11.41
N LYS A 50 -16.94 2.04 -11.78
CA LYS A 50 -16.49 3.44 -11.79
C LYS A 50 -16.19 3.96 -10.39
N LYS A 51 -16.99 3.60 -9.37
CA LYS A 51 -16.72 3.94 -7.97
C LYS A 51 -15.43 3.30 -7.49
N TYR A 52 -15.25 1.99 -7.68
CA TYR A 52 -14.02 1.28 -7.33
C TYR A 52 -12.79 1.95 -7.96
N LEU A 53 -12.80 2.20 -9.28
CA LEU A 53 -11.66 2.83 -9.97
C LEU A 53 -11.41 4.27 -9.50
N THR A 54 -12.45 4.99 -9.07
CA THR A 54 -12.31 6.34 -8.49
C THR A 54 -11.69 6.28 -7.10
N SER A 55 -12.17 5.37 -6.25
CA SER A 55 -11.59 5.07 -4.93
C SER A 55 -10.12 4.70 -5.05
N ARG A 56 -9.77 3.79 -5.96
CA ARG A 56 -8.37 3.40 -6.25
C ARG A 56 -7.48 4.58 -6.63
N LYS A 57 -7.97 5.52 -7.45
CA LYS A 57 -7.21 6.75 -7.77
C LYS A 57 -6.98 7.64 -6.54
N ALA A 58 -7.97 7.76 -5.67
CA ALA A 58 -7.85 8.52 -4.42
C ALA A 58 -6.85 7.85 -3.47
N ILE A 59 -6.92 6.53 -3.30
CA ILE A 59 -5.98 5.72 -2.51
C ILE A 59 -4.55 5.92 -3.00
N LYS A 60 -4.28 5.78 -4.31
CA LYS A 60 -2.93 5.99 -4.87
C LYS A 60 -2.41 7.41 -4.61
N LYS A 61 -3.28 8.42 -4.60
CA LYS A 61 -2.93 9.80 -4.26
C LYS A 61 -2.59 9.96 -2.78
N THR A 62 -3.35 9.33 -1.89
CA THR A 62 -3.08 9.30 -0.44
C THR A 62 -1.75 8.62 -0.17
N ILE A 63 -1.51 7.44 -0.75
CA ILE A 63 -0.23 6.72 -0.63
C ILE A 63 0.95 7.59 -1.07
N LYS A 64 0.85 8.22 -2.25
CA LYS A 64 1.91 9.11 -2.75
C LYS A 64 2.19 10.28 -1.79
N LYS A 65 1.17 10.84 -1.14
CA LYS A 65 1.34 11.86 -0.10
C LYS A 65 2.05 11.30 1.14
N SER A 66 1.65 10.14 1.61
CA SER A 66 2.23 9.47 2.78
C SER A 66 3.71 9.15 2.56
N LEU A 67 4.06 8.55 1.42
CA LEU A 67 5.45 8.25 1.05
C LEU A 67 6.32 9.51 1.02
N LYS A 68 5.82 10.61 0.43
CA LYS A 68 6.52 11.89 0.45
C LYS A 68 6.72 12.44 1.87
N GLY A 69 5.72 12.26 2.74
CA GLY A 69 5.79 12.65 4.16
C GLY A 69 6.82 11.84 4.94
N MET A 70 6.97 10.55 4.63
CA MET A 70 7.96 9.67 5.27
C MET A 70 9.39 10.08 4.94
N VAL A 71 9.70 10.34 3.66
CA VAL A 71 11.04 10.74 3.19
C VAL A 71 11.50 12.08 3.80
N ASN A 72 10.60 13.07 3.86
CA ASN A 72 10.94 14.41 4.35
C ASN A 72 11.27 14.47 5.85
N LYS A 73 10.95 13.44 6.63
CA LYS A 73 11.00 13.45 8.10
C LYS A 73 12.15 12.60 8.68
N CYS A 74 12.94 11.92 7.84
CA CYS A 74 14.06 11.05 8.24
C CYS A 74 15.45 11.75 8.26
N SER A 75 15.52 13.08 8.19
CA SER A 75 16.79 13.81 8.00
C SER A 75 17.44 14.37 9.29
N SER A 76 17.18 13.82 10.48
CA SER A 76 17.86 14.29 11.71
C SER A 76 19.24 13.65 11.88
N ARG A 77 20.20 14.49 12.32
CA ARG A 77 21.64 14.22 12.37
C ARG A 77 22.02 13.33 13.55
N ILE A 78 22.91 12.38 13.29
CA ILE A 78 23.55 11.49 14.26
C ILE A 78 24.42 12.36 15.20
N SER A 79 23.99 12.50 16.45
CA SER A 79 24.83 12.89 17.58
C SER A 79 25.33 11.62 18.26
N GLU A 80 26.36 11.71 19.11
CA GLU A 80 26.79 10.62 19.99
C GLU A 80 25.61 10.13 20.84
N GLU A 81 24.94 9.07 20.39
CA GLU A 81 23.76 8.49 21.02
C GLU A 81 24.09 7.17 21.70
N HIS A 82 23.37 6.88 22.78
CA HIS A 82 23.44 5.61 23.49
C HIS A 82 23.11 4.44 22.53
N GLU A 83 23.82 3.31 22.63
CA GLU A 83 23.67 2.15 21.74
C GLU A 83 22.20 1.70 21.58
N SER A 84 21.43 1.75 22.67
CA SER A 84 20.00 1.42 22.70
C SER A 84 19.16 2.33 21.79
N VAL A 85 19.50 3.61 21.67
CA VAL A 85 18.76 4.58 20.86
C VAL A 85 19.05 4.36 19.39
N THR A 86 20.30 4.07 19.03
CA THR A 86 20.68 3.69 17.66
C THR A 86 19.91 2.46 17.20
N LYS A 87 19.80 1.41 18.04
CA LYS A 87 19.01 0.21 17.71
C LYS A 87 17.52 0.53 17.52
N LEU A 88 16.94 1.40 18.35
CA LEU A 88 15.54 1.79 18.21
C LEU A 88 15.29 2.64 16.95
N ARG A 89 16.26 3.45 16.52
CA ARG A 89 16.22 4.16 15.23
C ARG A 89 16.26 3.21 14.05
N GLU A 90 17.09 2.17 14.13
CA GLU A 90 17.15 1.13 13.11
C GLU A 90 15.81 0.41 13.00
N VAL A 91 15.18 0.06 14.13
CA VAL A 91 13.82 -0.52 14.15
C VAL A 91 12.79 0.42 13.53
N GLU A 92 12.84 1.73 13.83
CA GLU A 92 12.00 2.73 13.19
C GLU A 92 12.19 2.74 11.66
N ALA A 93 13.43 2.78 11.19
CA ALA A 93 13.76 2.81 9.77
C ALA A 93 13.29 1.54 9.05
N ILE A 94 13.53 0.36 9.62
CA ILE A 94 13.06 -0.93 9.10
C ILE A 94 11.54 -0.94 9.02
N THR A 95 10.86 -0.49 10.08
CA THR A 95 9.38 -0.45 10.10
C THR A 95 8.83 0.48 9.02
N LEU A 96 9.45 1.65 8.82
CA LEU A 96 9.06 2.57 7.75
C LEU A 96 9.30 1.96 6.35
N ALA A 97 10.37 1.20 6.13
CA ALA A 97 10.62 0.49 4.88
C ALA A 97 9.58 -0.61 4.60
N VAL A 98 9.09 -1.30 5.65
CA VAL A 98 7.95 -2.23 5.53
C VAL A 98 6.69 -1.49 5.08
N PHE A 99 6.39 -0.33 5.67
CA PHE A 99 5.25 0.50 5.22
C PHE A 99 5.40 1.00 3.79
N GLU A 100 6.61 1.37 3.37
CA GLU A 100 6.90 1.73 1.98
C GLU A 100 6.61 0.58 1.02
N SER A 101 7.00 -0.64 1.41
CA SER A 101 6.74 -1.86 0.64
C SER A 101 5.24 -2.16 0.56
N LEU A 102 4.51 -2.06 1.67
CA LEU A 102 3.06 -2.21 1.73
C LEU A 102 2.35 -1.20 0.83
N PHE A 103 2.73 0.07 0.90
CA PHE A 103 2.17 1.11 0.06
C PHE A 103 2.47 0.92 -1.43
N SER A 104 3.65 0.40 -1.75
CA SER A 104 4.03 0.05 -3.12
C SER A 104 3.20 -1.14 -3.64
N LEU A 105 3.00 -2.16 -2.81
CA LEU A 105 2.12 -3.29 -3.09
C LEU A 105 0.69 -2.81 -3.44
N ILE A 106 0.08 -2.01 -2.56
CA ILE A 106 -1.30 -1.52 -2.72
C ILE A 106 -1.44 -0.59 -3.94
N SER A 107 -0.47 0.28 -4.18
CA SER A 107 -0.52 1.19 -5.33
C SER A 107 -0.33 0.47 -6.67
N GLY A 108 0.35 -0.67 -6.62
CA GLY A 108 0.93 -1.33 -7.77
C GLY A 108 2.17 -0.58 -8.31
N PRO A 109 2.89 -1.19 -9.28
CA PRO A 109 3.93 -0.49 -10.01
C PRO A 109 3.33 0.79 -10.60
N THR A 110 3.86 1.93 -10.19
CA THR A 110 3.47 3.20 -10.79
C THR A 110 4.02 3.21 -12.22
N CYS A 111 3.14 3.11 -13.22
CA CYS A 111 3.40 3.75 -14.51
C CYS A 111 3.37 5.28 -14.27
N THR A 112 4.35 5.83 -13.54
CA THR A 112 4.77 7.24 -13.46
C THR A 112 5.68 7.50 -12.25
N SER A 113 6.95 7.10 -12.37
CA SER A 113 8.07 8.02 -12.12
C SER A 113 9.27 7.70 -13.02
N SER A 114 9.11 7.94 -14.32
CA SER A 114 10.17 8.72 -14.96
C SER A 114 10.16 10.10 -14.27
N LYS A 115 11.35 10.58 -13.86
CA LYS A 115 11.64 11.84 -13.14
C LYS A 115 11.87 11.73 -11.62
N LEU A 116 12.81 10.87 -11.22
CA LEU A 116 13.98 11.32 -10.46
C LEU A 116 15.21 10.67 -11.13
N SER A 117 16.21 11.48 -11.47
CA SER A 117 17.45 11.16 -12.22
C SER A 117 17.35 11.18 -13.76
N GLY A 118 17.99 12.18 -14.37
CA GLY A 118 18.08 12.41 -15.81
C GLY A 118 19.06 11.49 -16.53
N TRP A 119 18.84 10.16 -16.51
CA TRP A 119 19.66 9.21 -17.27
C TRP A 119 18.93 7.91 -17.66
N SER A 120 17.75 7.98 -18.29
CA SER A 120 17.12 6.75 -18.82
C SER A 120 16.34 6.94 -20.13
N LEU A 121 16.73 7.91 -20.96
CA LEU A 121 16.11 8.13 -22.28
C LEU A 121 16.92 7.63 -23.47
N VAL A 122 17.79 6.63 -23.27
CA VAL A 122 18.40 5.89 -24.40
C VAL A 122 18.55 4.41 -24.05
N SER A 123 17.46 3.65 -24.07
CA SER A 123 17.55 2.25 -24.48
C SER A 123 16.16 1.71 -24.85
N LYS A 124 16.08 1.14 -26.06
CA LYS A 124 15.05 0.22 -26.57
C LYS A 124 13.91 0.80 -27.42
N LEU A 125 14.29 1.61 -28.41
CA LEU A 125 13.59 1.74 -29.70
C LEU A 125 13.86 0.54 -30.64
N MET A 126 14.17 -0.64 -30.11
CA MET A 126 14.54 -1.81 -30.91
C MET A 126 13.98 -3.07 -30.23
N GLN A 127 12.71 -3.35 -30.48
CA GLN A 127 12.13 -4.70 -30.52
C GLN A 127 10.75 -4.61 -31.20
N SER A 128 10.81 -4.38 -32.51
CA SER A 128 9.80 -4.88 -33.43
C SER A 128 9.69 -6.40 -33.23
N LYS A 129 8.46 -6.89 -33.02
CA LYS A 129 7.85 -8.10 -33.62
C LYS A 129 6.91 -8.80 -32.62
N ARG A 130 5.62 -8.62 -32.89
CA ARG A 130 4.48 -9.38 -32.36
C ARG A 130 4.69 -10.88 -32.52
N ILE A 131 4.78 -11.67 -31.43
CA ILE A 131 4.51 -13.12 -31.41
C ILE A 131 3.94 -13.53 -30.04
N ALA A 132 2.74 -14.13 -30.09
CA ALA A 132 2.07 -15.12 -29.22
C ALA A 132 2.01 -14.99 -27.68
N CYS A 133 0.81 -15.29 -27.18
CA CYS A 133 0.37 -15.43 -25.80
C CYS A 133 1.13 -16.45 -24.95
N GLU A 134 0.84 -16.36 -23.64
CA GLU A 134 1.09 -17.33 -22.55
C GLU A 134 2.47 -17.25 -21.89
N GLU A 135 2.71 -16.24 -21.04
CA GLU A 135 3.61 -16.28 -19.86
C GLU A 135 3.80 -14.89 -19.18
N GLU A 136 2.73 -14.18 -18.77
CA GLU A 136 2.87 -12.95 -17.94
C GLU A 136 1.81 -12.81 -16.84
N GLU A 137 1.14 -13.89 -16.44
CA GLU A 137 0.09 -13.83 -15.40
C GLU A 137 0.64 -14.00 -13.95
N SER A 138 1.92 -14.33 -13.79
CA SER A 138 2.50 -14.84 -12.54
C SER A 138 3.04 -13.80 -11.53
N ASP A 139 3.33 -12.55 -11.93
CA ASP A 139 4.07 -11.60 -11.04
C ASP A 139 3.24 -10.39 -10.56
N MET A 140 1.98 -10.27 -11.00
CA MET A 140 1.15 -9.13 -10.60
C MET A 140 0.45 -9.40 -9.27
N ASN A 141 0.55 -8.46 -8.32
CA ASN A 141 -0.23 -8.52 -7.09
C ASN A 141 -1.73 -8.33 -7.35
N GLU A 142 -2.56 -8.77 -6.41
CA GLU A 142 -4.03 -8.84 -6.52
C GLU A 142 -4.65 -7.45 -6.74
N PHE A 143 -4.11 -6.40 -6.12
CA PHE A 143 -4.61 -5.04 -6.33
C PHE A 143 -4.48 -4.63 -7.81
N VAL A 144 -3.36 -4.98 -8.44
CA VAL A 144 -3.12 -4.65 -9.85
C VAL A 144 -3.88 -5.56 -10.79
N LYS A 145 -4.04 -6.84 -10.44
CA LYS A 145 -4.88 -7.79 -11.19
C LYS A 145 -6.34 -7.30 -11.26
N VAL A 146 -6.92 -6.84 -10.14
CA VAL A 146 -8.27 -6.25 -10.14
C VAL A 146 -8.30 -4.96 -10.96
N ASP A 147 -7.36 -4.04 -10.75
CA ASP A 147 -7.29 -2.77 -11.49
C ASP A 147 -7.27 -3.02 -13.02
N ALA A 148 -6.43 -3.94 -13.48
CA ALA A 148 -6.28 -4.28 -14.89
C ALA A 148 -7.54 -4.93 -15.47
N ALA A 149 -8.11 -5.91 -14.76
CA ALA A 149 -9.32 -6.61 -15.19
C ALA A 149 -10.51 -5.64 -15.37
N LEU A 150 -10.69 -4.71 -14.43
CA LEU A 150 -11.78 -3.72 -14.48
C LEU A 150 -11.58 -2.63 -15.54
N ILE A 151 -10.33 -2.27 -15.86
CA ILE A 151 -10.02 -1.34 -16.94
C ILE A 151 -10.27 -1.99 -18.31
N ALA A 152 -9.89 -3.25 -18.48
CA ALA A 152 -10.04 -3.99 -19.73
C ALA A 152 -11.51 -4.42 -19.98
N HIS A 153 -12.20 -4.91 -18.95
CA HIS A 153 -13.53 -5.50 -19.04
C HIS A 153 -14.57 -4.62 -18.35
N LYS A 154 -14.70 -3.37 -18.80
CA LYS A 154 -15.57 -2.34 -18.19
C LYS A 154 -17.03 -2.75 -17.94
N THR A 155 -17.53 -3.82 -18.57
CA THR A 155 -18.94 -4.22 -18.52
C THR A 155 -19.21 -5.73 -18.63
N SER A 156 -18.20 -6.58 -18.87
CA SER A 156 -18.42 -8.02 -19.05
C SER A 156 -18.06 -8.77 -17.77
N ILE A 157 -19.09 -9.22 -17.07
CA ILE A 157 -18.95 -10.11 -15.91
C ILE A 157 -18.24 -11.37 -16.37
N SER A 158 -17.08 -11.68 -15.80
CA SER A 158 -16.47 -12.99 -15.88
C SER A 158 -16.30 -13.55 -14.49
N ASP A 159 -16.50 -14.85 -14.33
CA ASP A 159 -16.23 -15.55 -13.07
C ASP A 159 -14.76 -15.35 -12.62
N SER A 160 -13.86 -15.04 -13.57
CA SER A 160 -12.48 -14.67 -13.29
C SER A 160 -12.36 -13.38 -12.46
N ILE A 161 -13.15 -12.32 -12.73
CA ILE A 161 -13.08 -11.08 -11.94
C ILE A 161 -13.51 -11.33 -10.49
N ILE A 162 -14.54 -12.16 -10.28
CA ILE A 162 -15.03 -12.52 -8.94
C ILE A 162 -13.94 -13.28 -8.16
N GLN A 163 -13.23 -14.21 -8.80
CA GLN A 163 -12.13 -14.93 -8.15
C GLN A 163 -10.97 -14.00 -7.77
N VAL A 164 -10.59 -13.08 -8.66
CA VAL A 164 -9.52 -12.11 -8.37
C VAL A 164 -9.92 -11.16 -7.23
N LEU A 165 -11.18 -10.70 -7.17
CA LEU A 165 -11.70 -9.89 -6.06
C LEU A 165 -11.66 -10.67 -4.73
N LYS A 166 -12.04 -11.95 -4.73
CA LYS A 166 -11.96 -12.79 -3.53
C LYS A 166 -10.52 -12.98 -3.03
N GLY A 167 -9.57 -13.15 -3.96
CA GLY A 167 -8.14 -13.18 -3.63
C GLY A 167 -7.68 -11.87 -3.00
N LEU A 168 -8.08 -10.73 -3.58
CA LEU A 168 -7.79 -9.41 -3.04
C LEU A 168 -8.36 -9.23 -1.62
N GLU A 169 -9.63 -9.60 -1.39
CA GLU A 169 -10.27 -9.50 -0.07
C GLU A 169 -9.54 -10.33 1.00
N SER A 170 -9.10 -11.53 0.64
CA SER A 170 -8.35 -12.42 1.55
C SER A 170 -6.99 -11.82 1.91
N ASN A 171 -6.25 -11.30 0.92
CA ASN A 171 -4.96 -10.66 1.16
C ASN A 171 -5.10 -9.36 1.97
N ILE A 172 -6.18 -8.59 1.74
CA ILE A 172 -6.45 -7.42 2.58
C ILE A 172 -6.67 -7.83 4.03
N GLN A 173 -7.43 -8.90 4.30
CA GLN A 173 -7.65 -9.37 5.66
C GLN A 173 -6.32 -9.74 6.36
N GLU A 174 -5.44 -10.47 5.69
CA GLU A 174 -4.13 -10.83 6.26
C GLU A 174 -3.27 -9.59 6.57
N LEU A 175 -3.30 -8.60 5.67
CA LEU A 175 -2.60 -7.33 5.88
C LEU A 175 -3.20 -6.52 7.04
N GLU A 176 -4.52 -6.47 7.16
CA GLU A 176 -5.23 -5.81 8.27
C GLU A 176 -4.85 -6.44 9.61
N ASP A 177 -4.86 -7.77 9.71
CA ASP A 177 -4.53 -8.51 10.93
C ASP A 177 -3.07 -8.26 11.35
N GLY A 178 -2.14 -8.32 10.39
CA GLY A 178 -0.73 -8.02 10.61
C GLY A 178 -0.52 -6.58 11.09
N LEU A 179 -1.21 -5.62 10.46
CA LEU A 179 -1.12 -4.21 10.80
C LEU A 179 -1.74 -3.88 12.16
N GLU A 180 -2.83 -4.57 12.52
CA GLU A 180 -3.44 -4.46 13.84
C GLU A 180 -2.50 -4.98 14.93
N SER A 181 -1.86 -6.12 14.68
CA SER A 181 -0.81 -6.66 15.56
C SER A 181 0.34 -5.67 15.73
N LEU A 182 0.88 -5.12 14.63
CA LEU A 182 1.95 -4.13 14.67
C LEU A 182 1.55 -2.89 15.46
N SER A 183 0.37 -2.31 15.20
CA SER A 183 -0.15 -1.16 15.95
C SER A 183 -0.20 -1.41 17.46
N ARG A 184 -0.71 -2.58 17.88
CA ARG A 184 -0.77 -2.95 19.30
C ARG A 184 0.62 -3.00 19.93
N HIS A 185 1.60 -3.58 19.24
CA HIS A 185 2.98 -3.64 19.72
C HIS A 185 3.62 -2.26 19.81
N LEU A 186 3.41 -1.39 18.81
CA LEU A 186 3.93 -0.02 18.81
C LEU A 186 3.36 0.82 19.97
N ILE A 187 2.07 0.70 20.25
CA ILE A 187 1.44 1.37 21.40
C ILE A 187 2.06 0.88 22.70
N LYS A 188 2.20 -0.45 22.87
CA LYS A 188 2.84 -1.03 24.07
C LYS A 188 4.28 -0.53 24.24
N SER A 189 5.08 -0.56 23.18
CA SER A 189 6.46 -0.06 23.19
C SER A 189 6.52 1.42 23.58
N ARG A 190 5.63 2.25 23.04
CA ARG A 190 5.53 3.67 23.41
C ARG A 190 5.19 3.86 24.88
N VAL A 191 4.22 3.11 25.41
CA VAL A 191 3.84 3.16 26.83
C VAL A 191 5.00 2.71 27.71
N SER A 192 5.70 1.63 27.36
CA SER A 192 6.88 1.18 28.10
C SER A 192 7.99 2.23 28.12
N LEU A 193 8.25 2.88 26.98
CA LEU A 193 9.20 3.99 26.93
C LEU A 193 8.78 5.13 27.86
N LEU A 194 7.53 5.59 27.78
CA LEU A 194 7.00 6.63 28.69
C LEU A 194 7.14 6.26 30.16
N ASN A 195 6.88 5.00 30.52
CA ASN A 195 6.97 4.53 31.90
C ASN A 195 8.42 4.45 32.41
N ILE A 196 9.39 4.11 31.56
CA ILE A 196 10.82 4.11 31.90
C ILE A 196 11.31 5.55 32.16
N LEU A 197 10.69 6.55 31.52
CA LEU A 197 11.09 7.95 31.61
C LEU A 197 10.49 8.69 32.79
N ASN A 198 9.37 8.18 33.30
CA ASN A 198 8.62 8.79 34.40
C ASN A 198 8.95 8.17 35.77
N ASN A 199 9.91 7.23 35.81
CA ASN A 199 10.51 6.64 37.01
C ASN A 199 12.01 6.91 37.04
#